data_AF-A0A971U7Y4-F1
#
_entry.id   AF-A0A971U7Y4-F1
#
_cell.length_a   1.000
_cell.length_b   1.000
_cell.length_c   1.000
_cell.angle_alpha   90.00
_cell.angle_beta   90.00
_cell.angle_gamma   90.00
#
_symmetry.space_group_name_H-M   'P 1'
#
loop_
_entity.id
_entity.type
_entity.pdbx_description
1 polymer ?
#
loop_
_entity_poly.entity_id
_entity_poly.type
_entity_poly.pdbx_seq_one_letter_code
_entity_poly.pdbx_strand_id
1 'polypeptide(L)'
;WLRNEQGDRITATLNSVDPYSPKKTCGACHPYATITSGYHFQQGFDVMKDGYDPQKPWILSPGMFGGWLPTAAAARLSPKKNASVRQMDLSAYDWIGAGKYSARHKLKTPSCGSCHPGGGPMEFGRGPGGRADGGKTLVAGEAAANAARDGDYSSRFTPDGKSAFRASGAVEADCLICHFPAYRMERRSEQLYRRNYRWAATAGAGLGDVAGSVFTYANPAAGPDHPDFAKGAWNFSKRPVVSYAWSNRKVFDADGRMKGTLIKKTVSTQNCLQCHAEGEAKNTGTAFTSADDAHVKAGLACTDCHPLAGKNKTQRLTHQIAKGKSLTNHVRDDLDGAGMRTCVGCHSDGSYAITRRGAVREAKNPRRTHEARLKGGLFHTYLVSCQSCHINAQSLRALTLLDMSTGQETGYTADQFDGVSWAEDYLKTTPKPWSPWQTRPGKYLPAVPKHMQWFGEKMKNGEIRPIPMRYVARAARSAAGLTTISAALPDGRKDKRRTVVSDRDIADMIRALARSGFADVVFVSDRIYEVKGDKLAASPRKDKTLYYAVEHGVTPLARQRTYGHKGRPAGCMQCHDEGSPFFAKKDLQNVREFLRKDYPALKDPNAVAQYELWGLRSVPAFE
;
A
#
# COMPACT_ATOMS: atom_id res chain seq x y z
N TRP A 1 24.42 19.56 15.36
CA TRP A 1 24.23 20.52 14.25
C TRP A 1 23.49 19.82 13.14
N LEU A 2 22.57 20.53 12.48
CA LEU A 2 22.07 20.08 11.18
C LEU A 2 23.19 20.21 10.13
N ARG A 3 23.16 19.35 9.12
CA ARG A 3 24.10 19.38 8.00
C ARG A 3 23.37 19.31 6.66
N ASN A 4 23.88 19.99 5.65
CA ASN A 4 23.42 19.85 4.26
C ASN A 4 24.01 18.57 3.63
N GLU A 5 23.69 18.31 2.35
CA GLU A 5 24.14 17.10 1.64
C GLU A 5 25.66 17.04 1.41
N GLN A 6 26.34 18.19 1.39
CA GLN A 6 27.80 18.31 1.33
C GLN A 6 28.44 17.94 2.67
N GLY A 7 27.67 17.99 3.76
CA GLY A 7 28.13 17.74 5.12
C GLY A 7 28.47 19.02 5.89
N ASP A 8 28.26 20.19 5.29
CA ASP A 8 28.49 21.48 5.93
C ASP A 8 27.42 21.77 6.98
N ARG A 9 27.79 22.52 8.01
CA ARG A 9 26.85 22.90 9.06
C ARG A 9 25.80 23.86 8.51
N ILE A 10 24.56 23.70 8.97
CA ILE A 10 23.48 24.65 8.77
C ILE A 10 23.27 25.40 10.09
N THR A 11 23.33 26.73 10.04
CA THR A 11 23.09 27.64 11.17
C THR A 11 22.17 28.78 10.71
N ALA A 12 21.84 29.71 11.61
CA ALA A 12 21.07 30.90 11.26
C ALA A 12 21.76 31.79 10.19
N THR A 13 23.08 31.74 10.09
CA THR A 13 23.88 32.62 9.22
C THR A 13 24.68 31.87 8.15
N LEU A 14 24.88 30.56 8.31
CA LEU A 14 25.65 29.73 7.38
C LEU A 14 24.76 28.64 6.77
N ASN A 15 24.76 28.54 5.44
CA ASN A 15 23.95 27.58 4.68
C ASN A 15 22.47 27.58 5.07
N SER A 16 21.96 28.73 5.56
CA SER A 16 20.66 28.85 6.25
C SER A 16 19.45 28.61 5.35
N VAL A 17 19.68 28.50 4.03
CA VAL A 17 18.66 28.22 3.01
C VAL A 17 18.75 26.80 2.44
N ASP A 18 19.77 26.03 2.83
CA ASP A 18 19.95 24.65 2.39
C ASP A 18 19.01 23.70 3.12
N PRO A 19 18.54 22.62 2.48
CA PRO A 19 17.83 21.55 3.19
C PRO A 19 18.77 20.74 4.07
N TYR A 20 18.22 20.21 5.18
CA TYR A 20 18.96 19.25 5.99
C TYR A 20 19.04 17.90 5.27
N SER A 21 20.20 17.25 5.38
CA SER A 21 20.44 15.88 4.93
C SER A 21 20.31 14.93 6.13
N PRO A 22 19.30 14.02 6.16
CA PRO A 22 19.27 12.92 7.11
C PRO A 22 20.58 12.12 7.15
N LYS A 23 21.16 11.82 5.99
CA LYS A 23 22.38 11.03 5.87
C LYS A 23 23.57 11.69 6.56
N LYS A 24 23.80 12.98 6.34
CA LYS A 24 24.93 13.71 6.93
C LYS A 24 24.67 14.12 8.37
N THR A 25 23.42 14.42 8.72
CA THR A 25 23.06 14.85 10.08
C THR A 25 23.01 13.67 11.05
N CYS A 26 22.23 12.64 10.74
CA CYS A 26 22.03 11.48 11.60
C CYS A 26 23.14 10.43 11.43
N GLY A 27 23.71 10.31 10.23
CA GLY A 27 24.81 9.38 9.95
C GLY A 27 26.12 9.70 10.69
N ALA A 28 26.22 10.89 11.31
CA ALA A 28 27.33 11.23 12.21
C ALA A 28 27.26 10.47 13.56
N CYS A 29 26.08 9.98 13.95
CA CYS A 29 25.89 9.25 15.21
C CYS A 29 25.91 7.73 15.01
N HIS A 30 25.34 7.25 13.90
CA HIS A 30 25.20 5.81 13.60
C HIS A 30 25.51 5.54 12.12
N PRO A 31 26.01 4.35 11.75
CA PRO A 31 26.31 4.05 10.35
C PRO A 31 25.04 4.05 9.49
N TYR A 32 24.87 5.09 8.67
CA TYR A 32 23.68 5.26 7.83
C TYR A 32 23.44 4.07 6.90
N ALA A 33 24.48 3.56 6.26
CA ALA A 33 24.39 2.39 5.38
C ALA A 33 23.89 1.13 6.12
N THR A 34 24.29 0.94 7.38
CA THR A 34 23.79 -0.17 8.21
C THR A 34 22.29 0.01 8.49
N ILE A 35 21.87 1.20 8.90
CA ILE A 35 20.46 1.52 9.17
C ILE A 35 19.59 1.29 7.92
N THR A 36 20.03 1.78 6.76
CA THR A 36 19.25 1.71 5.53
C THR A 36 19.26 0.34 4.87
N SER A 37 19.97 -0.66 5.42
CA SER A 37 19.90 -2.04 4.93
C SER A 37 18.59 -2.75 5.31
N GLY A 38 17.80 -2.15 6.20
CA GLY A 38 16.45 -2.59 6.55
C GLY A 38 15.52 -2.66 5.34
N TYR A 39 14.71 -3.71 5.23
CA TYR A 39 13.82 -3.88 4.07
C TYR A 39 12.76 -2.79 3.94
N HIS A 40 12.45 -2.04 5.01
CA HIS A 40 11.57 -0.89 4.93
C HIS A 40 12.15 0.25 4.07
N PHE A 41 13.47 0.40 4.04
CA PHE A 41 14.19 1.36 3.20
C PHE A 41 14.53 0.80 1.81
N GLN A 42 14.69 -0.53 1.70
CA GLN A 42 15.02 -1.17 0.42
C GLN A 42 13.77 -1.48 -0.41
N GLN A 43 12.69 -1.97 0.20
CA GLN A 43 11.45 -2.36 -0.47
C GLN A 43 11.69 -3.23 -1.72
N GLY A 44 12.57 -4.22 -1.60
CA GLY A 44 12.96 -5.15 -2.66
C GLY A 44 14.03 -4.62 -3.63
N PHE A 45 14.47 -3.37 -3.49
CA PHE A 45 15.50 -2.75 -4.34
C PHE A 45 16.83 -3.50 -4.27
N ASP A 46 17.24 -3.96 -3.10
CA ASP A 46 18.49 -4.69 -2.86
C ASP A 46 18.61 -6.00 -3.65
N VAL A 47 17.48 -6.64 -3.99
CA VAL A 47 17.41 -7.89 -4.74
C VAL A 47 16.86 -7.72 -6.16
N MET A 48 16.60 -6.49 -6.59
CA MET A 48 15.89 -6.21 -7.83
C MET A 48 16.74 -6.50 -9.08
N LYS A 49 16.06 -6.84 -10.18
CA LYS A 49 16.65 -6.93 -11.52
C LYS A 49 15.55 -6.87 -12.58
N ASP A 50 15.88 -6.46 -13.79
CA ASP A 50 14.96 -6.61 -14.91
C ASP A 50 14.70 -8.11 -15.17
N GLY A 51 13.43 -8.50 -15.28
CA GLY A 51 13.03 -9.91 -15.35
C GLY A 51 13.25 -10.67 -14.03
N TYR A 52 13.04 -10.01 -12.88
CA TYR A 52 13.14 -10.64 -11.56
C TYR A 52 12.24 -11.88 -11.47
N ASP A 53 10.97 -11.73 -11.85
CA ASP A 53 10.06 -12.86 -12.00
C ASP A 53 10.16 -13.40 -13.45
N PRO A 54 10.63 -14.64 -13.65
CA PRO A 54 10.77 -15.22 -14.99
C PRO A 54 9.42 -15.53 -15.66
N GLN A 55 8.35 -15.75 -14.88
CA GLN A 55 7.00 -15.97 -15.42
C GLN A 55 6.36 -14.62 -15.78
N LYS A 56 6.55 -13.61 -14.94
CA LYS A 56 6.02 -12.26 -15.12
C LYS A 56 7.15 -11.24 -15.27
N PRO A 57 7.84 -11.17 -16.42
CA PRO A 57 9.08 -10.39 -16.59
C PRO A 57 8.95 -8.87 -16.39
N TRP A 58 7.73 -8.34 -16.26
CA TRP A 58 7.48 -6.94 -15.88
C TRP A 58 7.47 -6.70 -14.37
N ILE A 59 7.58 -7.75 -13.56
CA ILE A 59 7.86 -7.66 -12.13
C ILE A 59 9.37 -7.63 -11.96
N LEU A 60 9.87 -6.55 -11.37
CA LEU A 60 11.31 -6.23 -11.29
C LEU A 60 11.88 -6.43 -9.89
N SER A 61 11.01 -6.57 -8.89
CA SER A 61 11.38 -6.85 -7.50
C SER A 61 10.18 -7.44 -6.76
N PRO A 62 10.39 -8.04 -5.58
CA PRO A 62 9.30 -8.54 -4.75
C PRO A 62 8.60 -7.43 -3.94
N GLY A 63 9.13 -6.21 -3.93
CA GLY A 63 8.65 -5.11 -3.09
C GLY A 63 7.93 -4.00 -3.84
N MET A 64 7.60 -2.91 -3.11
CA MET A 64 6.83 -1.80 -3.66
C MET A 64 7.49 -1.13 -4.87
N PHE A 65 8.82 -1.13 -4.93
CA PHE A 65 9.59 -0.63 -6.07
C PHE A 65 9.95 -1.77 -7.03
N GLY A 66 9.06 -2.08 -7.97
CA GLY A 66 9.27 -3.16 -8.96
C GLY A 66 8.20 -4.24 -8.94
N GLY A 67 7.44 -4.36 -7.86
CA GLY A 67 6.24 -5.20 -7.79
C GLY A 67 5.05 -4.64 -8.56
N TRP A 68 4.00 -5.46 -8.69
CA TRP A 68 2.69 -5.02 -9.19
C TRP A 68 1.62 -5.45 -8.19
N LEU A 69 1.09 -4.47 -7.45
CA LEU A 69 0.08 -4.66 -6.43
C LEU A 69 -1.03 -3.63 -6.62
N PRO A 70 -1.96 -3.86 -7.57
CA PRO A 70 -2.94 -2.85 -8.00
C PRO A 70 -3.91 -2.44 -6.88
N THR A 71 -4.09 -3.28 -5.87
CA THR A 71 -4.87 -2.95 -4.67
C THR A 71 -4.19 -1.90 -3.78
N ALA A 72 -2.86 -1.76 -3.87
CA ALA A 72 -2.12 -0.65 -3.29
C ALA A 72 -2.04 0.53 -4.28
N ALA A 73 -1.46 0.30 -5.46
CA ALA A 73 -1.39 1.25 -6.57
C ALA A 73 -1.32 0.53 -7.93
N ALA A 74 -2.19 0.90 -8.86
CA ALA A 74 -2.35 0.32 -10.18
C ALA A 74 -1.33 0.84 -11.21
N ALA A 75 -0.05 0.67 -10.91
CA ALA A 75 1.05 1.05 -11.80
C ALA A 75 2.21 0.05 -11.73
N ARG A 76 3.00 0.00 -12.80
CA ARG A 76 4.23 -0.78 -12.90
C ARG A 76 5.46 0.14 -12.91
N LEU A 77 6.54 -0.34 -12.31
CA LEU A 77 7.85 0.28 -12.53
C LEU A 77 8.36 -0.09 -13.93
N SER A 78 8.95 0.86 -14.63
CA SER A 78 9.56 0.62 -15.94
C SER A 78 10.90 -0.11 -15.77
N PRO A 79 11.19 -1.15 -16.59
CA PRO A 79 12.52 -1.75 -16.68
C PRO A 79 13.59 -0.71 -16.95
N LYS A 80 14.85 -1.05 -16.68
CA LYS A 80 15.97 -0.12 -16.88
C LYS A 80 16.05 0.35 -18.34
N LYS A 81 15.87 -0.55 -19.30
CA LYS A 81 15.85 -0.24 -20.73
C LYS A 81 14.50 -0.58 -21.35
N ASN A 82 13.93 0.35 -22.10
CA ASN A 82 12.62 0.19 -22.71
C ASN A 82 12.69 0.32 -24.22
N ALA A 83 12.02 -0.58 -24.95
CA ALA A 83 11.97 -0.53 -26.41
C ALA A 83 11.17 0.68 -26.91
N SER A 84 10.14 1.09 -26.17
CA SER A 84 9.31 2.27 -26.50
C SER A 84 8.73 2.94 -25.26
N VAL A 85 8.38 4.22 -25.38
CA VAL A 85 7.67 5.00 -24.35
C VAL A 85 6.28 4.40 -24.03
N ARG A 86 5.69 3.66 -24.99
CA ARG A 86 4.42 2.94 -24.79
C ARG A 86 4.50 1.88 -23.71
N GLN A 87 5.64 1.20 -23.60
CA GLN A 87 5.85 0.13 -22.61
C GLN A 87 6.22 0.66 -21.21
N MET A 88 6.66 1.92 -21.13
CA MET A 88 6.99 2.57 -19.87
C MET A 88 5.72 2.92 -19.11
N ASP A 89 5.69 2.66 -17.80
CA ASP A 89 4.60 3.11 -16.94
C ASP A 89 5.06 4.21 -16.00
N LEU A 90 5.69 3.86 -14.86
CA LEU A 90 6.39 4.79 -14.00
C LEU A 90 7.90 4.63 -14.16
N SER A 91 8.62 5.72 -14.36
CA SER A 91 10.06 5.74 -14.09
C SER A 91 10.32 5.81 -12.59
N ALA A 92 11.56 5.64 -12.13
CA ALA A 92 11.93 5.88 -10.73
C ALA A 92 11.58 7.33 -10.32
N TYR A 93 11.90 8.29 -11.18
CA TYR A 93 11.58 9.70 -10.96
C TYR A 93 10.08 9.93 -10.78
N ASP A 94 9.23 9.32 -11.61
CA ASP A 94 7.78 9.47 -11.50
C ASP A 94 7.19 8.65 -10.35
N TRP A 95 7.73 7.47 -10.05
CA TRP A 95 7.31 6.64 -8.92
C TRP A 95 7.47 7.39 -7.59
N ILE A 96 8.53 8.18 -7.44
CA ILE A 96 8.78 9.01 -6.25
C ILE A 96 7.70 10.10 -6.10
N GLY A 97 7.42 10.86 -7.15
CA GLY A 97 6.72 12.14 -7.02
C GLY A 97 5.36 12.24 -7.69
N ALA A 98 4.91 11.30 -8.53
CA ALA A 98 3.72 11.45 -9.37
C ALA A 98 2.36 11.36 -8.63
N GLY A 99 2.27 11.94 -7.44
CA GLY A 99 1.04 12.18 -6.69
C GLY A 99 0.58 13.63 -6.77
N LYS A 100 -0.61 13.92 -6.24
CA LYS A 100 -1.26 15.22 -6.37
C LYS A 100 -2.14 15.54 -5.15
N TYR A 101 -2.02 16.77 -4.67
CA TYR A 101 -2.96 17.40 -3.73
C TYR A 101 -3.95 18.31 -4.46
N SER A 102 -5.14 18.48 -3.89
CA SER A 102 -6.09 19.51 -4.30
C SER A 102 -5.66 20.90 -3.79
N ALA A 103 -6.31 21.96 -4.29
CA ALA A 103 -6.09 23.33 -3.81
C ALA A 103 -6.39 23.50 -2.30
N ARG A 104 -7.23 22.62 -1.73
CA ARG A 104 -7.54 22.58 -0.28
C ARG A 104 -6.63 21.60 0.48
N HIS A 105 -5.48 21.21 -0.09
CA HIS A 105 -4.53 20.27 0.49
C HIS A 105 -5.10 18.88 0.84
N LYS A 106 -6.22 18.47 0.23
CA LYS A 106 -6.73 17.08 0.29
C LYS A 106 -6.01 16.18 -0.71
N LEU A 107 -5.58 14.99 -0.28
CA LEU A 107 -4.87 14.04 -1.14
C LEU A 107 -5.80 13.58 -2.26
N LYS A 108 -5.37 13.73 -3.52
CA LYS A 108 -6.14 13.22 -4.66
C LYS A 108 -5.66 11.84 -5.08
N THR A 109 -4.36 11.73 -5.29
CA THR A 109 -3.69 10.51 -5.71
C THR A 109 -2.31 10.49 -5.05
N PRO A 110 -1.99 9.50 -4.21
CA PRO A 110 -0.64 9.37 -3.67
C PRO A 110 0.35 8.97 -4.77
N SER A 111 1.61 9.39 -4.65
CA SER A 111 2.70 8.71 -5.35
C SER A 111 3.09 7.46 -4.56
N CYS A 112 3.62 6.43 -5.24
CA CYS A 112 4.16 5.27 -4.56
C CYS A 112 5.27 5.66 -3.56
N GLY A 113 6.11 6.63 -3.91
CA GLY A 113 7.16 7.15 -3.03
C GLY A 113 6.67 7.88 -1.77
N SER A 114 5.40 8.28 -1.70
CA SER A 114 4.83 8.94 -0.51
C SER A 114 4.84 8.01 0.71
N CYS A 115 4.59 6.72 0.48
CA CYS A 115 4.57 5.69 1.52
C CYS A 115 5.96 5.13 1.85
N HIS A 116 7.01 5.55 1.12
CA HIS A 116 8.37 5.08 1.32
C HIS A 116 9.16 6.02 2.26
N PRO A 117 9.93 5.52 3.25
CA PRO A 117 10.64 6.37 4.22
C PRO A 117 11.86 7.12 3.66
N GLY A 118 12.20 6.93 2.38
CA GLY A 118 13.43 7.42 1.75
C GLY A 118 14.54 6.37 1.71
N GLY A 119 15.68 6.70 1.10
CA GLY A 119 16.77 5.75 0.88
C GLY A 119 16.47 4.75 -0.24
N GLY A 120 17.32 3.73 -0.36
CA GLY A 120 17.17 2.66 -1.36
C GLY A 120 16.84 3.19 -2.76
N PRO A 121 15.68 2.85 -3.35
CA PRO A 121 15.28 3.27 -4.69
C PRO A 121 15.01 4.77 -4.84
N MET A 122 14.89 5.52 -3.74
CA MET A 122 14.72 6.98 -3.77
C MET A 122 16.05 7.74 -3.65
N GLU A 123 17.15 7.05 -3.35
CA GLU A 123 18.49 7.63 -3.24
C GLU A 123 19.41 7.16 -4.38
N PHE A 124 19.31 5.89 -4.77
CA PHE A 124 20.22 5.22 -5.70
C PHE A 124 19.53 4.77 -6.98
N GLY A 125 20.27 4.78 -8.09
CA GLY A 125 19.79 4.32 -9.38
C GLY A 125 20.01 2.83 -9.63
N ARG A 126 19.61 2.36 -10.82
CA ARG A 126 19.91 1.00 -11.29
C ARG A 126 21.04 1.01 -12.32
N GLY A 127 21.88 -0.01 -12.27
CA GLY A 127 22.90 -0.33 -13.27
C GLY A 127 22.35 -1.16 -14.44
N PRO A 128 23.24 -1.68 -15.31
CA PRO A 128 22.87 -2.59 -16.40
C PRO A 128 22.07 -3.80 -15.91
N GLY A 129 21.03 -4.18 -16.67
CA GLY A 129 20.12 -5.27 -16.30
C GLY A 129 19.18 -4.95 -15.13
N GLY A 130 19.05 -3.66 -14.76
CA GLY A 130 18.08 -3.22 -13.76
C GLY A 130 18.43 -3.55 -12.31
N ARG A 131 19.68 -3.94 -12.03
CA ARG A 131 20.16 -4.19 -10.67
C ARG A 131 20.41 -2.90 -9.91
N ALA A 132 20.18 -2.89 -8.61
CA ALA A 132 20.52 -1.75 -7.75
C ALA A 132 22.01 -1.37 -7.87
N ASP A 133 22.29 -0.07 -7.97
CA ASP A 133 23.64 0.50 -7.97
C ASP A 133 23.81 1.41 -6.74
N GLY A 134 24.12 0.80 -5.59
CA GLY A 134 24.33 1.52 -4.33
C GLY A 134 25.54 2.47 -4.32
N GLY A 135 26.40 2.40 -5.35
CA GLY A 135 27.52 3.32 -5.54
C GLY A 135 27.14 4.61 -6.27
N LYS A 136 25.95 4.67 -6.87
CA LYS A 136 25.55 5.77 -7.75
C LYS A 136 24.19 6.34 -7.35
N THR A 137 24.22 7.55 -6.81
CA THR A 137 22.99 8.29 -6.49
C THR A 137 22.21 8.61 -7.77
N LEU A 138 20.90 8.80 -7.64
CA LEU A 138 20.06 9.21 -8.78
C LEU A 138 20.51 10.53 -9.41
N VAL A 139 21.05 11.45 -8.60
CA VAL A 139 21.61 12.72 -9.06
C VAL A 139 22.87 12.48 -9.91
N ALA A 140 23.80 11.66 -9.42
CA ALA A 140 25.04 11.35 -10.16
C ALA A 140 24.75 10.52 -11.42
N GLY A 141 23.80 9.58 -11.33
CA GLY A 141 23.40 8.73 -12.44
C GLY A 141 22.66 9.47 -13.54
N GLU A 142 21.84 10.48 -13.22
CA GLU A 142 21.21 11.35 -14.22
C GLU A 142 22.26 12.10 -15.05
N ALA A 143 23.34 12.60 -14.43
CA ALA A 143 24.41 13.30 -15.14
C ALA A 143 25.13 12.43 -16.18
N ALA A 144 25.18 11.11 -15.93
CA ALA A 144 25.80 10.13 -16.82
C ALA A 144 24.80 9.48 -17.80
N ALA A 145 23.50 9.73 -17.66
CA ALA A 145 22.45 9.07 -18.43
C ALA A 145 22.07 9.88 -19.68
N ASN A 146 22.06 9.22 -20.85
CA ASN A 146 21.76 9.85 -22.14
C ASN A 146 20.47 9.34 -22.82
N ALA A 147 19.63 8.54 -22.16
CA ALA A 147 18.51 7.85 -22.82
C ALA A 147 17.13 8.25 -22.29
N ALA A 148 16.27 8.81 -23.15
CA ALA A 148 14.87 9.15 -22.88
C ALA A 148 13.93 7.93 -22.68
N ARG A 149 14.49 6.72 -22.59
CA ARG A 149 13.78 5.44 -22.38
C ARG A 149 14.37 4.65 -21.22
N ASP A 150 15.15 5.32 -20.38
CA ASP A 150 15.71 4.78 -19.16
C ASP A 150 14.64 4.75 -18.07
N GLY A 151 14.44 3.59 -17.44
CA GLY A 151 13.44 3.42 -16.39
C GLY A 151 13.70 4.23 -15.12
N ASP A 152 14.89 4.79 -14.92
CA ASP A 152 15.19 5.69 -13.80
C ASP A 152 15.12 7.15 -14.22
N TYR A 153 15.72 7.46 -15.38
CA TYR A 153 16.07 8.82 -15.79
C TYR A 153 15.16 9.43 -16.87
N SER A 154 13.94 8.90 -16.99
CA SER A 154 12.88 9.48 -17.84
C SER A 154 11.74 10.03 -16.99
N SER A 155 10.92 10.90 -17.54
CA SER A 155 9.66 11.31 -16.91
C SER A 155 8.63 11.62 -17.98
N ARG A 156 7.40 11.16 -17.78
CA ARG A 156 6.30 11.53 -18.69
C ARG A 156 5.68 12.89 -18.39
N PHE A 157 6.16 13.58 -17.35
CA PHE A 157 5.62 14.85 -16.88
C PHE A 157 6.53 16.04 -17.21
N THR A 158 7.81 15.79 -17.50
CA THR A 158 8.74 16.82 -17.96
C THR A 158 8.54 17.13 -19.44
N PRO A 159 8.79 18.36 -19.89
CA PRO A 159 8.60 18.73 -21.29
C PRO A 159 9.51 17.95 -22.26
N ASP A 160 10.71 17.59 -21.82
CA ASP A 160 11.73 16.90 -22.61
C ASP A 160 11.72 15.38 -22.45
N GLY A 161 10.82 14.84 -21.62
CA GLY A 161 10.70 13.42 -21.35
C GLY A 161 11.77 12.84 -20.40
N LYS A 162 12.65 13.67 -19.83
CA LYS A 162 13.78 13.23 -18.98
C LYS A 162 13.49 13.49 -17.49
N SER A 163 14.17 12.77 -16.60
CA SER A 163 14.13 13.12 -15.17
C SER A 163 14.83 14.46 -14.90
N ALA A 164 14.61 15.02 -13.71
CA ALA A 164 15.30 16.24 -13.27
C ALA A 164 15.82 16.11 -11.83
N PHE A 165 16.48 14.99 -11.50
CA PHE A 165 17.13 14.73 -10.22
C PHE A 165 18.21 15.76 -9.87
N ARG A 166 18.91 16.38 -10.83
CA ARG A 166 19.86 17.47 -10.51
C ARG A 166 19.17 18.69 -9.91
N ALA A 167 17.96 19.03 -10.38
CA ALA A 167 17.15 20.10 -9.81
C ALA A 167 16.41 19.65 -8.54
N SER A 168 15.88 18.43 -8.54
CA SER A 168 15.02 17.87 -7.49
C SER A 168 15.81 17.38 -6.27
N GLY A 169 17.02 16.90 -6.49
CA GLY A 169 17.79 16.05 -5.58
C GLY A 169 17.21 14.63 -5.44
N ALA A 170 17.76 13.86 -4.50
CA ALA A 170 17.26 12.54 -4.13
C ALA A 170 16.57 12.58 -2.76
N VAL A 171 15.82 11.53 -2.41
CA VAL A 171 15.17 11.41 -1.10
C VAL A 171 15.96 10.43 -0.23
N GLU A 172 16.80 10.98 0.64
CA GLU A 172 17.51 10.22 1.67
C GLU A 172 16.54 9.56 2.67
N ALA A 173 16.98 8.49 3.32
CA ALA A 173 16.25 7.81 4.38
C ALA A 173 16.03 8.76 5.56
N ASP A 174 14.77 9.11 5.80
CA ASP A 174 14.41 10.10 6.80
C ASP A 174 14.25 9.46 8.17
N CYS A 175 15.28 9.52 9.01
CA CYS A 175 15.25 8.94 10.35
C CYS A 175 14.14 9.54 11.23
N LEU A 176 13.79 10.82 11.02
CA LEU A 176 12.79 11.51 11.85
C LEU A 176 11.37 11.06 11.54
N ILE A 177 11.13 10.43 10.39
CA ILE A 177 9.82 9.85 10.03
C ILE A 177 9.33 8.86 11.11
N CYS A 178 10.26 8.10 11.71
CA CYS A 178 9.99 7.15 12.78
C CYS A 178 10.30 7.74 14.16
N HIS A 179 11.38 8.50 14.28
CA HIS A 179 11.91 8.91 15.59
C HIS A 179 11.37 10.26 16.09
N PHE A 180 10.60 11.01 15.29
CA PHE A 180 10.01 12.27 15.72
C PHE A 180 8.48 12.19 15.76
N PRO A 181 7.85 12.16 16.95
CA PRO A 181 6.39 12.02 17.07
C PRO A 181 5.56 13.11 16.37
N ALA A 182 6.13 14.31 16.20
CA ALA A 182 5.47 15.43 15.51
C ALA A 182 5.88 15.55 14.04
N TYR A 183 6.40 14.46 13.44
CA TYR A 183 6.65 14.40 12.01
C TYR A 183 5.35 14.62 11.21
N ARG A 184 5.46 15.31 10.08
CA ARG A 184 4.34 15.81 9.27
C ARG A 184 4.40 15.18 7.88
N MET A 185 3.87 13.96 7.74
CA MET A 185 3.90 13.21 6.48
C MET A 185 3.25 13.97 5.32
N GLU A 186 2.20 14.73 5.57
CA GLU A 186 1.50 15.52 4.57
C GLU A 186 2.42 16.60 3.97
N ARG A 187 3.24 17.26 4.80
CA ARG A 187 4.20 18.27 4.36
C ARG A 187 5.32 17.64 3.55
N ARG A 188 5.80 16.48 3.96
CA ARG A 188 6.80 15.69 3.23
C ARG A 188 6.28 15.30 1.84
N SER A 189 5.09 14.71 1.78
CA SER A 189 4.45 14.26 0.53
C SER A 189 4.19 15.43 -0.42
N GLU A 190 3.80 16.59 0.09
CA GLU A 190 3.65 17.80 -0.73
C GLU A 190 4.96 18.18 -1.43
N GLN A 191 6.10 18.08 -0.74
CA GLN A 191 7.40 18.34 -1.37
C GLN A 191 7.72 17.32 -2.47
N LEU A 192 7.36 16.04 -2.29
CA LEU A 192 7.53 15.04 -3.35
C LEU A 192 6.69 15.39 -4.60
N TYR A 193 5.45 15.85 -4.41
CA TYR A 193 4.57 16.20 -5.53
C TYR A 193 5.05 17.45 -6.26
N ARG A 194 5.71 18.37 -5.55
CA ARG A 194 6.41 19.54 -6.10
C ARG A 194 7.78 19.23 -6.72
N ARG A 195 8.19 17.95 -6.74
CA ARG A 195 9.54 17.50 -7.15
C ARG A 195 10.68 18.10 -6.32
N ASN A 196 10.40 18.51 -5.10
CA ASN A 196 11.37 19.02 -4.14
C ASN A 196 11.97 17.88 -3.30
N TYR A 197 12.51 16.85 -3.95
CA TYR A 197 12.93 15.61 -3.30
C TYR A 197 13.95 15.82 -2.16
N ARG A 198 14.98 16.66 -2.38
CA ARG A 198 15.99 17.01 -1.37
C ARG A 198 15.42 17.70 -0.13
N TRP A 199 14.32 18.45 -0.29
CA TRP A 199 13.74 19.28 0.77
C TRP A 199 12.63 18.56 1.56
N ALA A 200 12.19 17.39 1.08
CA ALA A 200 11.04 16.67 1.64
C ALA A 200 11.22 16.35 3.13
N ALA A 201 12.40 15.88 3.51
CA ALA A 201 12.71 15.56 4.90
C ALA A 201 12.64 16.81 5.79
N THR A 202 13.17 17.95 5.31
CA THR A 202 13.15 19.24 6.03
C THR A 202 11.73 19.70 6.36
N ALA A 203 10.84 19.66 5.37
CA ALA A 203 9.44 20.03 5.55
C ALA A 203 8.71 19.05 6.48
N GLY A 204 8.92 17.74 6.28
CA GLY A 204 8.30 16.68 7.05
C GLY A 204 8.67 16.71 8.52
N ALA A 205 9.95 16.89 8.83
CA ALA A 205 10.44 17.00 10.19
C ALA A 205 10.08 18.32 10.90
N GLY A 206 9.48 19.29 10.19
CA GLY A 206 9.13 20.57 10.78
C GLY A 206 10.31 21.44 11.21
N LEU A 207 11.46 21.23 10.58
CA LEU A 207 12.67 22.02 10.86
C LEU A 207 12.60 23.40 10.19
N GLY A 208 11.93 23.51 9.05
CA GLY A 208 11.70 24.75 8.34
C GLY A 208 10.63 24.63 7.26
N ASP A 209 10.22 25.76 6.72
CA ASP A 209 9.31 25.84 5.57
C ASP A 209 10.11 25.94 4.28
N VAL A 210 9.58 25.36 3.20
CA VAL A 210 10.25 25.32 1.89
C VAL A 210 9.53 26.27 0.94
N ALA A 211 10.24 27.30 0.48
CA ALA A 211 9.75 28.25 -0.51
C ALA A 211 10.25 27.87 -1.91
N GLY A 212 9.35 27.91 -2.89
CA GLY A 212 9.62 27.51 -4.27
C GLY A 212 9.35 26.03 -4.56
N SER A 213 9.39 25.68 -5.83
CA SER A 213 9.12 24.32 -6.30
C SER A 213 9.82 24.04 -7.62
N VAL A 214 10.29 22.82 -7.82
CA VAL A 214 10.76 22.36 -9.14
C VAL A 214 9.57 22.17 -10.09
N PHE A 215 8.41 21.73 -9.58
CA PHE A 215 7.18 21.55 -10.35
C PHE A 215 5.96 22.11 -9.62
N THR A 216 5.07 22.79 -10.35
CA THR A 216 3.76 23.25 -9.86
C THR A 216 2.66 22.84 -10.82
N TYR A 217 1.62 22.16 -10.32
CA TYR A 217 0.43 21.82 -11.10
C TYR A 217 -0.29 23.09 -11.59
N ALA A 218 -0.66 23.11 -12.88
CA ALA A 218 -1.39 24.21 -13.48
C ALA A 218 -2.82 24.32 -12.92
N ASN A 219 -3.45 23.17 -12.67
CA ASN A 219 -4.77 23.08 -12.06
C ASN A 219 -4.77 22.06 -10.91
N PRO A 220 -4.58 22.50 -9.65
CA PRO A 220 -4.67 21.62 -8.49
C PRO A 220 -6.06 20.99 -8.30
N ALA A 221 -7.12 21.65 -8.79
CA ALA A 221 -8.50 21.16 -8.69
C ALA A 221 -8.86 20.11 -9.76
N ALA A 222 -8.07 19.95 -10.83
CA ALA A 222 -8.28 18.93 -11.85
C ALA A 222 -8.28 17.51 -11.25
N GLY A 223 -9.31 16.71 -11.53
CA GLY A 223 -9.38 15.28 -11.21
C GLY A 223 -8.75 14.41 -12.31
N PRO A 224 -8.58 13.09 -12.10
CA PRO A 224 -7.88 12.19 -13.03
C PRO A 224 -8.40 12.19 -14.49
N ASP A 225 -9.68 12.44 -14.71
CA ASP A 225 -10.29 12.55 -16.05
C ASP A 225 -9.99 13.87 -16.78
N HIS A 226 -9.54 14.88 -16.06
CA HIS A 226 -9.35 16.21 -16.62
C HIS A 226 -8.04 16.28 -17.43
N PRO A 227 -8.00 16.89 -18.62
CA PRO A 227 -6.79 16.97 -19.44
C PRO A 227 -5.62 17.69 -18.74
N ASP A 228 -5.93 18.58 -17.80
CA ASP A 228 -4.92 19.31 -17.00
C ASP A 228 -4.51 18.58 -15.71
N PHE A 229 -4.93 17.33 -15.50
CA PHE A 229 -4.61 16.58 -14.28
C PHE A 229 -3.10 16.52 -14.03
N ALA A 230 -2.33 16.25 -15.08
CA ALA A 230 -0.89 16.10 -15.04
C ALA A 230 -0.10 17.35 -15.49
N LYS A 231 -0.78 18.39 -16.00
CA LYS A 231 -0.13 19.58 -16.53
C LYS A 231 0.39 20.48 -15.42
N GLY A 232 1.51 21.15 -15.67
CA GLY A 232 2.11 22.08 -14.73
C GLY A 232 3.30 22.82 -15.32
N ALA A 233 3.85 23.73 -14.52
CA ALA A 233 5.02 24.52 -14.83
C ALA A 233 6.26 23.94 -14.13
N TRP A 234 7.38 23.92 -14.84
CA TRP A 234 8.68 23.50 -14.35
C TRP A 234 9.58 24.71 -14.11
N ASN A 235 10.26 24.76 -12.97
CA ASN A 235 11.19 25.83 -12.64
C ASN A 235 12.58 25.25 -12.38
N PHE A 236 13.50 25.54 -13.31
CA PHE A 236 14.90 25.14 -13.22
C PHE A 236 15.83 26.33 -13.00
N SER A 237 15.32 27.57 -13.06
CA SER A 237 16.11 28.79 -12.91
C SER A 237 16.39 29.12 -11.45
N LYS A 238 15.52 28.69 -10.53
CA LYS A 238 15.69 28.89 -9.08
C LYS A 238 15.43 27.60 -8.33
N ARG A 239 16.35 27.23 -7.45
CA ARG A 239 16.13 26.12 -6.52
C ARG A 239 15.19 26.52 -5.38
N PRO A 240 14.41 25.59 -4.81
CA PRO A 240 13.74 25.80 -3.54
C PRO A 240 14.73 26.15 -2.42
N VAL A 241 14.26 26.93 -1.45
CA VAL A 241 15.05 27.39 -0.29
C VAL A 241 14.30 27.13 1.01
N VAL A 242 15.04 26.89 2.08
CA VAL A 242 14.49 26.67 3.42
C VAL A 242 14.46 27.96 4.22
N SER A 243 13.37 28.18 4.93
CA SER A 243 13.31 29.11 6.05
C SER A 243 13.18 28.31 7.34
N TYR A 244 14.28 28.17 8.07
CA TYR A 244 14.29 27.40 9.32
C TYR A 244 13.59 28.16 10.45
N ALA A 245 12.90 27.40 11.30
CA ALA A 245 12.22 27.92 12.48
C ALA A 245 13.21 28.16 13.64
N TRP A 246 14.31 28.91 13.42
CA TRP A 246 15.38 29.12 14.42
C TRP A 246 14.87 29.69 15.76
N SER A 247 13.82 30.52 15.71
CA SER A 247 13.17 31.10 16.88
C SER A 247 12.33 30.08 17.66
N ASN A 248 11.98 28.94 17.06
CA ASN A 248 11.23 27.89 17.71
C ASN A 248 12.14 27.13 18.70
N ARG A 249 12.15 27.62 19.94
CA ARG A 249 12.94 27.02 21.02
C ARG A 249 12.46 25.64 21.47
N LYS A 250 11.36 25.11 20.93
CA LYS A 250 11.01 23.69 21.11
C LYS A 250 11.84 22.78 20.20
N VAL A 251 12.32 23.31 19.07
CA VAL A 251 13.07 22.57 18.05
C VAL A 251 14.57 22.87 18.13
N PHE A 252 14.94 24.14 18.25
CA PHE A 252 16.33 24.58 18.28
C PHE A 252 16.72 25.13 19.66
N ASP A 253 17.97 24.94 20.07
CA ASP A 253 18.54 25.63 21.24
C ASP A 253 18.91 27.09 20.91
N ALA A 254 19.47 27.81 21.89
CA ALA A 254 19.89 29.21 21.75
C ALA A 254 20.88 29.39 20.59
N ASP A 255 21.79 28.43 20.43
CA ASP A 255 22.87 28.41 19.43
C ASP A 255 22.40 27.94 18.04
N GLY A 256 21.11 27.57 17.89
CA GLY A 256 20.56 27.08 16.64
C GLY A 256 20.85 25.60 16.36
N ARG A 257 21.25 24.80 17.36
CA ARG A 257 21.33 23.34 17.22
C ARG A 257 19.96 22.71 17.41
N MET A 258 19.62 21.74 16.56
CA MET A 258 18.43 20.90 16.78
C MET A 258 18.56 20.15 18.11
N LYS A 259 17.52 20.23 18.94
CA LYS A 259 17.47 19.57 20.25
C LYS A 259 17.42 18.05 20.10
N GLY A 260 18.37 17.35 20.71
CA GLY A 260 18.41 15.88 20.67
C GLY A 260 17.19 15.21 21.32
N THR A 261 16.50 15.90 22.24
CA THR A 261 15.28 15.43 22.90
C THR A 261 14.08 15.24 21.95
N LEU A 262 14.15 15.78 20.73
CA LEU A 262 13.17 15.54 19.67
C LEU A 262 13.22 14.11 19.15
N ILE A 263 14.40 13.49 19.15
CA ILE A 263 14.63 12.13 18.64
C ILE A 263 14.28 11.13 19.75
N LYS A 264 13.18 10.41 19.59
CA LYS A 264 12.73 9.41 20.55
C LYS A 264 13.36 8.06 20.25
N LYS A 265 13.95 7.43 21.28
CA LYS A 265 14.49 6.06 21.19
C LYS A 265 13.40 5.03 20.96
N THR A 266 12.21 5.26 21.54
CA THR A 266 11.01 4.45 21.32
C THR A 266 10.12 5.15 20.31
N VAL A 267 9.76 4.41 19.25
CA VAL A 267 8.90 4.91 18.17
C VAL A 267 7.45 4.92 18.64
N SER A 268 6.73 6.01 18.36
CA SER A 268 5.29 6.09 18.65
C SER A 268 4.48 5.39 17.57
N THR A 269 3.37 4.76 17.95
CA THR A 269 2.40 4.20 16.98
C THR A 269 1.89 5.25 15.99
N GLN A 270 1.79 6.52 16.41
CA GLN A 270 1.39 7.61 15.52
C GLN A 270 2.34 7.77 14.32
N ASN A 271 3.63 7.48 14.47
CA ASN A 271 4.58 7.52 13.35
C ASN A 271 4.30 6.42 12.32
N CYS A 272 3.96 5.21 12.78
CA CYS A 272 3.62 4.09 11.90
C CYS A 272 2.30 4.37 11.15
N LEU A 273 1.30 4.89 11.87
CA LEU A 273 -0.05 5.09 11.36
C LEU A 273 -0.16 6.18 10.28
N GLN A 274 0.84 7.07 10.15
CA GLN A 274 0.89 8.06 9.06
C GLN A 274 0.93 7.42 7.66
N CYS A 275 1.44 6.18 7.54
CA CYS A 275 1.39 5.41 6.29
C CYS A 275 0.48 4.18 6.40
N HIS A 276 0.48 3.49 7.55
CA HIS A 276 -0.20 2.21 7.68
C HIS A 276 -1.70 2.32 7.95
N ALA A 277 -2.22 3.41 8.54
CA ALA A 277 -3.63 3.48 8.92
C ALA A 277 -4.57 3.40 7.70
N GLU A 278 -4.35 4.27 6.71
CA GLU A 278 -5.17 4.27 5.48
C GLU A 278 -4.97 2.98 4.68
N GLY A 279 -3.73 2.51 4.55
CA GLY A 279 -3.41 1.27 3.84
C GLY A 279 -4.10 0.05 4.45
N GLU A 280 -4.06 -0.10 5.77
CA GLU A 280 -4.72 -1.21 6.47
C GLU A 280 -6.25 -1.06 6.50
N ALA A 281 -6.79 0.16 6.59
CA ALA A 281 -8.21 0.39 6.39
C ALA A 281 -8.64 -0.08 4.99
N LYS A 282 -7.96 0.39 3.93
CA LYS A 282 -8.20 -0.02 2.54
C LYS A 282 -8.04 -1.53 2.35
N ASN A 283 -7.03 -2.15 2.97
CA ASN A 283 -6.72 -3.56 2.77
C ASN A 283 -7.64 -4.49 3.57
N THR A 284 -8.04 -4.13 4.79
CA THR A 284 -8.70 -5.07 5.70
C THR A 284 -9.87 -4.48 6.49
N GLY A 285 -10.08 -3.16 6.45
CA GLY A 285 -11.08 -2.46 7.27
C GLY A 285 -10.62 -2.23 8.70
N THR A 286 -9.32 -2.42 8.96
CA THR A 286 -8.72 -2.33 10.28
C THR A 286 -8.70 -0.90 10.80
N ALA A 287 -9.20 -0.71 12.01
CA ALA A 287 -8.98 0.47 12.82
C ALA A 287 -7.98 0.18 13.96
N PHE A 288 -7.05 1.10 14.19
CA PHE A 288 -6.07 1.02 15.27
C PHE A 288 -6.50 1.85 16.49
N THR A 289 -7.69 1.58 17.02
CA THR A 289 -8.23 2.30 18.19
C THR A 289 -8.40 1.37 19.38
N SER A 290 -8.47 1.93 20.58
CA SER A 290 -8.83 1.17 21.80
C SER A 290 -10.26 0.62 21.77
N ALA A 291 -11.12 1.16 20.91
CA ALA A 291 -12.47 0.65 20.69
C ALA A 291 -12.47 -0.57 19.75
N ASP A 292 -11.46 -0.74 18.91
CA ASP A 292 -11.43 -1.80 17.89
C ASP A 292 -10.47 -2.94 18.23
N ASP A 293 -9.38 -2.67 18.96
CA ASP A 293 -8.35 -3.66 19.23
C ASP A 293 -8.00 -3.77 20.73
N ALA A 294 -8.03 -5.00 21.26
CA ALA A 294 -7.74 -5.30 22.66
C ALA A 294 -6.30 -4.94 23.05
N HIS A 295 -5.34 -5.08 22.14
CA HIS A 295 -3.94 -4.80 22.39
C HIS A 295 -3.69 -3.29 22.42
N VAL A 296 -4.29 -2.55 21.49
CA VAL A 296 -4.25 -1.07 21.52
C VAL A 296 -4.88 -0.57 22.83
N LYS A 297 -6.03 -1.13 23.23
CA LYS A 297 -6.66 -0.81 24.53
C LYS A 297 -5.77 -1.15 25.72
N ALA A 298 -5.00 -2.23 25.64
CA ALA A 298 -4.06 -2.64 26.67
C ALA A 298 -2.76 -1.80 26.71
N GLY A 299 -2.61 -0.82 25.80
CA GLY A 299 -1.48 0.09 25.75
C GLY A 299 -0.28 -0.40 24.93
N LEU A 300 -0.46 -1.42 24.09
CA LEU A 300 0.57 -1.89 23.17
C LEU A 300 0.81 -0.89 22.04
N ALA A 301 2.08 -0.74 21.66
CA ALA A 301 2.50 -0.08 20.43
C ALA A 301 2.85 -1.12 19.37
N CYS A 302 2.87 -0.70 18.10
CA CYS A 302 3.24 -1.54 16.96
C CYS A 302 4.57 -2.30 17.20
N THR A 303 5.58 -1.63 17.77
CA THR A 303 6.90 -2.21 18.02
C THR A 303 6.94 -3.27 19.11
N ASP A 304 5.88 -3.39 19.92
CA ASP A 304 5.80 -4.45 20.94
C ASP A 304 5.53 -5.80 20.27
N CYS A 305 4.83 -5.83 19.12
CA CYS A 305 4.66 -7.02 18.28
C CYS A 305 5.67 -7.08 17.12
N HIS A 306 6.00 -5.92 16.54
CA HIS A 306 6.93 -5.74 15.42
C HIS A 306 8.26 -5.10 15.88
N PRO A 307 9.06 -5.77 16.74
CA PRO A 307 10.33 -5.22 17.19
C PRO A 307 11.37 -5.20 16.06
N LEU A 308 12.51 -4.54 16.29
CA LEU A 308 13.67 -4.75 15.42
C LEU A 308 14.22 -6.17 15.62
N ALA A 309 14.27 -6.93 14.54
CA ALA A 309 14.84 -8.26 14.51
C ALA A 309 16.35 -8.23 14.82
N GLY A 310 16.83 -9.29 15.46
CA GLY A 310 18.22 -9.42 15.88
C GLY A 310 18.37 -9.77 17.37
N LYS A 311 19.41 -10.54 17.68
CA LYS A 311 19.72 -11.00 19.04
C LYS A 311 20.50 -9.95 19.83
N ASN A 312 21.31 -9.14 19.15
CA ASN A 312 22.15 -8.11 19.77
C ASN A 312 21.91 -6.70 19.18
N LYS A 313 22.55 -5.69 19.79
CA LYS A 313 22.41 -4.28 19.40
C LYS A 313 22.83 -4.02 17.95
N THR A 314 23.94 -4.60 17.51
CA THR A 314 24.47 -4.41 16.15
C THR A 314 23.50 -4.93 15.08
N GLN A 315 22.93 -6.11 15.30
CA GLN A 315 21.92 -6.66 14.40
C GLN A 315 20.66 -5.78 14.36
N ARG A 316 20.17 -5.31 15.52
CA ARG A 316 18.99 -4.43 15.57
C ARG A 316 19.22 -3.09 14.88
N LEU A 317 20.46 -2.58 14.85
CA LEU A 317 20.80 -1.35 14.13
C LEU A 317 20.58 -1.44 12.61
N THR A 318 20.41 -2.65 12.05
CA THR A 318 20.04 -2.83 10.63
C THR A 318 18.59 -2.42 10.32
N HIS A 319 17.78 -2.11 11.33
CA HIS A 319 16.39 -1.67 11.17
C HIS A 319 15.49 -2.67 10.43
N GLN A 320 15.76 -3.97 10.58
CA GLN A 320 14.84 -5.01 10.14
C GLN A 320 13.64 -5.08 11.08
N ILE A 321 12.59 -4.31 10.80
CA ILE A 321 11.33 -4.35 11.57
C ILE A 321 10.65 -5.71 11.34
N ALA A 322 10.47 -6.50 12.38
CA ALA A 322 9.88 -7.82 12.28
C ALA A 322 8.52 -7.78 11.58
N LYS A 323 8.28 -8.75 10.68
CA LYS A 323 7.02 -8.88 9.93
C LYS A 323 6.42 -10.26 10.12
N GLY A 324 5.09 -10.30 10.11
CA GLY A 324 4.35 -11.54 9.91
C GLY A 324 4.42 -12.00 8.46
N LYS A 325 3.80 -13.14 8.17
CA LYS A 325 3.66 -13.69 6.83
C LYS A 325 2.48 -13.04 6.10
N SER A 326 2.71 -12.48 4.91
CA SER A 326 1.62 -11.94 4.09
C SER A 326 1.18 -12.99 3.06
N LEU A 327 -0.11 -12.99 2.71
CA LEU A 327 -0.64 -13.82 1.62
C LEU A 327 -0.50 -13.17 0.24
N THR A 328 -0.22 -11.85 0.20
CA THR A 328 -0.24 -11.06 -1.04
C THR A 328 1.03 -10.22 -1.24
N ASN A 329 1.68 -9.79 -0.16
CA ASN A 329 2.86 -8.91 -0.24
C ASN A 329 4.16 -9.66 0.05
N HIS A 330 5.01 -9.80 -0.96
CA HIS A 330 6.15 -10.71 -0.94
C HIS A 330 7.52 -10.07 -0.72
N VAL A 331 7.58 -8.81 -0.25
CA VAL A 331 8.80 -7.97 -0.22
C VAL A 331 10.05 -8.70 0.29
N ARG A 332 9.93 -9.48 1.37
CA ARG A 332 11.00 -10.25 2.03
C ARG A 332 10.41 -11.46 2.75
N ASP A 333 9.92 -12.43 1.97
CA ASP A 333 9.35 -13.67 2.52
C ASP A 333 10.39 -14.48 3.32
N ASP A 334 11.68 -14.33 3.02
CA ASP A 334 12.79 -14.89 3.78
C ASP A 334 12.89 -14.37 5.23
N LEU A 335 12.23 -13.23 5.53
CA LEU A 335 12.17 -12.63 6.87
C LEU A 335 10.84 -12.89 7.59
N ASP A 336 9.93 -13.68 7.02
CA ASP A 336 8.62 -13.94 7.61
C ASP A 336 8.73 -14.57 9.00
N GLY A 337 8.09 -13.93 9.98
CA GLY A 337 8.09 -14.37 11.38
C GLY A 337 9.39 -14.11 12.13
N ALA A 338 10.46 -13.68 11.46
CA ALA A 338 11.76 -13.45 12.08
C ALA A 338 11.69 -12.31 13.12
N GLY A 339 11.80 -12.65 14.40
CA GLY A 339 11.72 -11.71 15.51
C GLY A 339 10.31 -11.20 15.84
N MET A 340 9.28 -11.62 15.10
CA MET A 340 7.90 -11.23 15.32
C MET A 340 7.37 -11.85 16.62
N ARG A 341 6.65 -11.08 17.45
CA ARG A 341 5.96 -11.67 18.60
C ARG A 341 4.68 -12.38 18.15
N THR A 342 4.39 -13.52 18.78
CA THR A 342 3.22 -14.34 18.46
C THR A 342 2.22 -14.35 19.60
N CYS A 343 0.98 -14.72 19.30
CA CYS A 343 -0.08 -14.88 20.30
C CYS A 343 0.37 -15.82 21.44
N VAL A 344 0.92 -16.98 21.07
CA VAL A 344 1.40 -18.01 22.00
C VAL A 344 2.59 -17.50 22.81
N GLY A 345 3.54 -16.81 22.18
CA GLY A 345 4.69 -16.27 22.88
C GLY A 345 4.31 -15.35 24.04
N CYS A 346 3.33 -14.46 23.83
CA CYS A 346 2.89 -13.55 24.89
C CYS A 346 1.92 -14.20 25.88
N HIS A 347 0.93 -14.97 25.41
CA HIS A 347 -0.15 -15.48 26.25
C HIS A 347 0.15 -16.82 26.92
N SER A 348 0.96 -17.68 26.32
CA SER A 348 1.22 -19.03 26.82
C SER A 348 2.63 -19.19 27.37
N ASP A 349 3.62 -18.60 26.70
CA ASP A 349 5.04 -18.84 27.00
C ASP A 349 5.63 -17.79 27.95
N GLY A 350 4.81 -16.83 28.42
CA GLY A 350 5.20 -15.83 29.41
C GLY A 350 6.17 -14.76 28.91
N SER A 351 6.37 -14.60 27.60
CA SER A 351 7.30 -13.59 27.05
C SER A 351 6.77 -12.14 27.08
N TYR A 352 5.65 -11.90 27.76
CA TYR A 352 5.06 -10.57 27.93
C TYR A 352 5.85 -9.75 28.96
N ALA A 353 6.42 -8.62 28.55
CA ALA A 353 7.29 -7.80 29.39
C ALA A 353 7.08 -6.29 29.20
N ILE A 354 5.83 -5.86 28.97
CA ILE A 354 5.55 -4.43 28.70
C ILE A 354 5.51 -3.64 30.01
N THR A 355 6.42 -2.68 30.14
CA THR A 355 6.59 -1.85 31.35
C THR A 355 6.16 -0.40 31.17
N ARG A 356 5.59 -0.05 29.99
CA ARG A 356 5.13 1.31 29.67
C ARG A 356 4.04 1.75 30.64
N ARG A 357 4.10 3.00 31.13
CA ARG A 357 3.07 3.59 32.02
C ARG A 357 1.69 3.51 31.36
N GLY A 358 0.72 2.97 32.08
CA GLY A 358 -0.67 2.82 31.62
C GLY A 358 -0.92 1.56 30.78
N ALA A 359 0.11 0.79 30.42
CA ALA A 359 -0.08 -0.51 29.79
C ALA A 359 -0.52 -1.57 30.82
N VAL A 360 -1.30 -2.55 30.37
CA VAL A 360 -1.58 -3.76 31.14
C VAL A 360 -0.24 -4.49 31.37
N ARG A 361 -0.02 -5.05 32.57
CA ARG A 361 1.28 -5.62 32.94
C ARG A 361 1.40 -7.12 32.71
N GLU A 362 0.32 -7.78 32.31
CA GLU A 362 0.28 -9.23 32.08
C GLU A 362 -0.56 -9.57 30.83
N ALA A 363 -0.17 -10.62 30.13
CA ALA A 363 -1.00 -11.28 29.13
C ALA A 363 -1.55 -12.58 29.73
N LYS A 364 -2.88 -12.66 29.88
CA LYS A 364 -3.51 -13.83 30.50
C LYS A 364 -3.40 -15.05 29.60
N ASN A 365 -3.07 -16.20 30.20
CA ASN A 365 -3.06 -17.49 29.51
C ASN A 365 -4.49 -18.00 29.28
N PRO A 366 -4.93 -18.17 28.02
CA PRO A 366 -6.32 -18.53 27.71
C PRO A 366 -6.61 -20.02 27.82
N ARG A 367 -5.63 -20.88 28.14
CA ARG A 367 -5.75 -22.35 28.06
C ARG A 367 -6.99 -22.89 28.75
N ARG A 368 -7.20 -22.59 30.04
CA ARG A 368 -8.37 -23.06 30.80
C ARG A 368 -9.69 -22.57 30.18
N THR A 369 -9.70 -21.35 29.66
CA THR A 369 -10.88 -20.79 29.00
C THR A 369 -11.16 -21.47 27.66
N HIS A 370 -10.14 -21.75 26.85
CA HIS A 370 -10.28 -22.53 25.62
C HIS A 370 -10.75 -23.96 25.90
N GLU A 371 -10.17 -24.64 26.90
CA GLU A 371 -10.60 -25.99 27.30
C GLU A 371 -12.08 -26.02 27.70
N ALA A 372 -12.54 -25.03 28.47
CA ALA A 372 -13.92 -24.94 28.91
C ALA A 372 -14.89 -24.60 27.76
N ARG A 373 -14.54 -23.63 26.90
CA ARG A 373 -15.44 -23.13 25.83
C ARG A 373 -15.42 -24.01 24.59
N LEU A 374 -14.31 -24.68 24.30
CA LEU A 374 -14.12 -25.52 23.12
C LEU A 374 -14.05 -27.01 23.50
N LYS A 375 -14.82 -27.43 24.52
CA LYS A 375 -14.87 -28.84 24.95
C LYS A 375 -15.21 -29.75 23.75
N GLY A 376 -14.32 -30.69 23.43
CA GLY A 376 -14.44 -31.57 22.25
C GLY A 376 -14.11 -30.93 20.90
N GLY A 377 -13.72 -29.64 20.88
CA GLY A 377 -13.37 -28.87 19.68
C GLY A 377 -11.97 -28.23 19.75
N LEU A 378 -11.14 -28.56 20.74
CA LEU A 378 -9.80 -27.98 20.89
C LEU A 378 -8.90 -28.23 19.67
N PHE A 379 -9.10 -29.31 18.92
CA PHE A 379 -8.32 -29.59 17.71
C PHE A 379 -8.43 -28.47 16.65
N HIS A 380 -9.46 -27.62 16.71
CA HIS A 380 -9.56 -26.46 15.84
C HIS A 380 -8.38 -25.50 16.00
N THR A 381 -7.67 -25.48 17.13
CA THR A 381 -6.47 -24.62 17.24
C THR A 381 -5.34 -25.03 16.30
N TYR A 382 -5.40 -26.23 15.71
CA TYR A 382 -4.50 -26.66 14.64
C TYR A 382 -5.00 -26.24 13.24
N LEU A 383 -6.32 -26.10 13.05
CA LEU A 383 -6.96 -25.85 11.75
C LEU A 383 -7.44 -24.40 11.55
N VAL A 384 -7.66 -23.66 12.62
CA VAL A 384 -8.23 -22.31 12.67
C VAL A 384 -7.29 -21.38 13.42
N SER A 385 -6.90 -20.27 12.80
CA SER A 385 -6.04 -19.26 13.42
C SER A 385 -6.70 -18.62 14.64
N CYS A 386 -5.90 -18.10 15.58
CA CYS A 386 -6.43 -17.32 16.70
C CYS A 386 -7.24 -16.12 16.16
N GLN A 387 -6.72 -15.50 15.10
CA GLN A 387 -7.32 -14.40 14.36
C GLN A 387 -8.71 -14.75 13.84
N SER A 388 -8.93 -15.94 13.27
CA SER A 388 -10.25 -16.33 12.74
C SER A 388 -11.34 -16.34 13.82
N CYS A 389 -10.99 -16.69 15.06
CA CYS A 389 -11.93 -16.66 16.20
C CYS A 389 -12.05 -15.27 16.83
N HIS A 390 -10.93 -14.54 16.89
CA HIS A 390 -10.81 -13.29 17.64
C HIS A 390 -10.89 -12.01 16.81
N ILE A 391 -11.01 -12.09 15.49
CA ILE A 391 -11.19 -10.96 14.58
C ILE A 391 -12.43 -11.23 13.74
N ASN A 392 -13.59 -11.04 14.36
CA ASN A 392 -14.88 -11.46 13.80
C ASN A 392 -15.65 -10.30 13.13
N ALA A 393 -15.17 -9.07 13.26
CA ALA A 393 -15.78 -7.88 12.68
C ALA A 393 -14.74 -6.77 12.44
N GLN A 394 -14.99 -5.93 11.45
CA GLN A 394 -14.22 -4.75 11.08
C GLN A 394 -15.12 -3.53 11.10
N SER A 395 -14.60 -2.40 11.59
CA SER A 395 -15.37 -1.16 11.80
C SER A 395 -15.10 -0.09 10.75
N LEU A 396 -14.00 -0.19 9.99
CA LEU A 396 -13.72 0.68 8.85
C LEU A 396 -14.03 -0.03 7.53
N ARG A 397 -13.95 0.72 6.44
CA ARG A 397 -14.28 0.23 5.09
C ARG A 397 -13.02 -0.33 4.42
N ALA A 398 -13.13 -1.52 3.84
CA ALA A 398 -12.07 -2.13 3.03
C ALA A 398 -12.43 -2.10 1.54
N LEU A 399 -11.44 -2.03 0.65
CA LEU A 399 -11.62 -2.33 -0.78
C LEU A 399 -11.97 -3.81 -0.95
N THR A 400 -12.98 -4.17 -1.74
CA THR A 400 -13.18 -5.59 -2.13
C THR A 400 -13.21 -5.78 -3.64
N LEU A 401 -13.62 -4.76 -4.39
CA LEU A 401 -13.63 -4.76 -5.85
C LEU A 401 -12.92 -3.52 -6.38
N LEU A 402 -11.97 -3.71 -7.28
CA LEU A 402 -11.23 -2.66 -7.98
C LEU A 402 -11.50 -2.72 -9.48
N ASP A 403 -12.27 -1.77 -9.97
CA ASP A 403 -12.54 -1.60 -11.40
C ASP A 403 -11.51 -0.65 -12.02
N MET A 404 -10.61 -1.22 -12.83
CA MET A 404 -9.59 -0.51 -13.60
C MET A 404 -9.92 -0.43 -15.10
N SER A 405 -11.13 -0.85 -15.48
CA SER A 405 -11.51 -1.03 -16.88
C SER A 405 -11.58 0.28 -17.67
N THR A 406 -11.72 1.41 -16.99
CA THR A 406 -11.75 2.74 -17.63
C THR A 406 -10.45 3.53 -17.43
N GLY A 407 -9.39 2.87 -16.95
CA GLY A 407 -8.08 3.50 -16.74
C GLY A 407 -7.98 4.37 -15.48
N GLN A 408 -8.85 4.10 -14.50
CA GLN A 408 -8.84 4.69 -13.17
C GLN A 408 -8.97 3.61 -12.10
N GLU A 409 -8.53 3.89 -10.88
CA GLU A 409 -8.76 3.00 -9.73
C GLU A 409 -10.14 3.25 -9.12
N THR A 410 -11.19 2.64 -9.68
CA THR A 410 -12.54 2.74 -9.10
C THR A 410 -12.76 1.63 -8.09
N GLY A 411 -12.61 1.94 -6.81
CA GLY A 411 -12.81 0.99 -5.71
C GLY A 411 -14.25 0.89 -5.22
N TYR A 412 -14.66 -0.30 -4.77
CA TYR A 412 -15.91 -0.56 -4.06
C TYR A 412 -15.66 -1.22 -2.71
N THR A 413 -16.42 -0.83 -1.69
CA THR A 413 -16.16 -1.22 -0.30
C THR A 413 -16.75 -2.59 0.08
N ALA A 414 -16.12 -3.26 1.05
CA ALA A 414 -16.45 -4.61 1.49
C ALA A 414 -17.74 -4.70 2.33
N ASP A 415 -18.21 -3.59 2.89
CA ASP A 415 -19.40 -3.54 3.75
C ASP A 415 -20.69 -3.46 2.94
N GLN A 416 -20.75 -2.55 1.95
CA GLN A 416 -21.97 -2.24 1.19
C GLN A 416 -21.76 -2.14 -0.33
N PHE A 417 -20.55 -2.38 -0.83
CA PHE A 417 -20.16 -2.07 -2.21
C PHE A 417 -20.34 -0.60 -2.59
N ASP A 418 -20.19 0.32 -1.62
CA ASP A 418 -20.15 1.75 -1.91
C ASP A 418 -18.92 2.07 -2.77
N GLY A 419 -19.10 2.92 -3.78
CA GLY A 419 -18.01 3.44 -4.60
C GLY A 419 -17.12 4.40 -3.81
N VAL A 420 -15.82 4.36 -4.07
CA VAL A 420 -14.82 5.18 -3.39
C VAL A 420 -14.50 6.42 -4.22
N SER A 421 -14.48 7.58 -3.57
CA SER A 421 -14.12 8.86 -4.20
C SER A 421 -12.74 9.35 -3.78
N TRP A 422 -12.37 9.11 -2.53
CA TRP A 422 -11.12 9.55 -1.93
C TRP A 422 -10.51 8.44 -1.09
N ALA A 423 -9.19 8.45 -0.90
CA ALA A 423 -8.53 7.43 -0.10
C ALA A 423 -9.01 7.45 1.37
N GLU A 424 -9.35 8.63 1.89
CA GLU A 424 -9.89 8.83 3.23
C GLU A 424 -11.29 8.22 3.43
N ASP A 425 -11.99 7.84 2.35
CA ASP A 425 -13.25 7.11 2.46
C ASP A 425 -13.07 5.74 3.15
N TYR A 426 -11.91 5.11 3.01
CA TYR A 426 -11.60 3.87 3.71
C TYR A 426 -11.46 4.06 5.22
N LEU A 427 -11.06 5.26 5.67
CA LEU A 427 -10.94 5.60 7.09
C LEU A 427 -12.29 5.90 7.76
N LYS A 428 -13.39 5.97 7.00
CA LYS A 428 -14.73 6.19 7.56
C LYS A 428 -15.23 4.92 8.23
N THR A 429 -15.85 5.10 9.38
CA THR A 429 -16.54 4.03 10.09
C THR A 429 -17.75 3.54 9.31
N THR A 430 -18.00 2.24 9.34
CA THR A 430 -19.21 1.65 8.77
C THR A 430 -20.39 1.85 9.73
N PRO A 431 -21.65 1.91 9.23
CA PRO A 431 -22.82 2.02 10.11
C PRO A 431 -22.96 0.82 11.06
N LYS A 432 -22.52 -0.36 10.61
CA LYS A 432 -22.46 -1.60 11.39
C LYS A 432 -21.14 -2.31 11.08
N PRO A 433 -20.42 -2.83 12.09
CA PRO A 433 -19.25 -3.64 11.84
C PRO A 433 -19.59 -4.85 10.96
N TRP A 434 -18.73 -5.18 10.01
CA TRP A 434 -18.93 -6.27 9.05
C TRP A 434 -17.94 -7.41 9.31
N SER A 435 -18.36 -8.66 9.16
CA SER A 435 -17.48 -9.82 9.40
C SER A 435 -16.54 -10.04 8.22
N PRO A 436 -15.24 -10.28 8.43
CA PRO A 436 -14.33 -10.66 7.34
C PRO A 436 -14.68 -12.03 6.76
N TRP A 437 -14.24 -12.29 5.53
CA TRP A 437 -14.27 -13.64 4.94
C TRP A 437 -13.24 -14.52 5.63
N GLN A 438 -13.26 -15.81 5.33
CA GLN A 438 -12.19 -16.74 5.68
C GLN A 438 -11.44 -17.16 4.41
N THR A 439 -10.18 -17.52 4.57
CA THR A 439 -9.38 -18.18 3.53
C THR A 439 -8.67 -19.39 4.14
N ARG A 440 -8.28 -20.37 3.32
CA ARG A 440 -7.71 -21.64 3.79
C ARG A 440 -6.37 -22.01 3.12
N PRO A 441 -5.32 -21.17 3.17
CA PRO A 441 -3.96 -21.58 2.82
C PRO A 441 -3.36 -22.40 3.97
N GLY A 442 -3.75 -23.67 4.08
CA GLY A 442 -3.36 -24.59 5.15
C GLY A 442 -4.20 -24.44 6.42
N LYS A 443 -4.30 -23.23 6.98
CA LYS A 443 -5.13 -22.90 8.16
C LYS A 443 -6.20 -21.86 7.80
N TYR A 444 -7.36 -21.89 8.46
CA TYR A 444 -8.34 -20.82 8.34
C TYR A 444 -7.78 -19.51 8.90
N LEU A 445 -7.87 -18.45 8.10
CA LEU A 445 -7.46 -17.09 8.42
C LEU A 445 -8.57 -16.12 8.01
N PRO A 446 -8.88 -15.10 8.82
CA PRO A 446 -9.80 -14.06 8.40
C PRO A 446 -9.13 -13.25 7.29
N ALA A 447 -9.88 -12.90 6.25
CA ALA A 447 -9.35 -12.21 5.09
C ALA A 447 -10.39 -11.33 4.39
N VAL A 448 -9.91 -10.46 3.50
CA VAL A 448 -10.72 -9.70 2.57
C VAL A 448 -10.33 -10.09 1.13
N PRO A 449 -11.26 -10.66 0.35
CA PRO A 449 -11.02 -10.97 -1.05
C PRO A 449 -10.93 -9.68 -1.85
N LYS A 450 -10.02 -9.67 -2.83
CA LYS A 450 -9.81 -8.57 -3.77
C LYS A 450 -10.10 -9.05 -5.17
N HIS A 451 -11.17 -8.50 -5.71
CA HIS A 451 -11.65 -8.70 -7.07
C HIS A 451 -11.24 -7.54 -7.94
N MET A 452 -11.00 -7.80 -9.22
CA MET A 452 -10.55 -6.75 -10.13
C MET A 452 -10.90 -7.05 -11.58
N GLN A 453 -11.10 -5.98 -12.34
CA GLN A 453 -11.18 -6.04 -13.79
C GLN A 453 -10.29 -5.00 -14.46
N TRP A 454 -9.57 -5.39 -15.51
CA TRP A 454 -8.47 -4.62 -16.08
C TRP A 454 -8.06 -5.08 -17.48
N PHE A 455 -7.29 -4.26 -18.20
CA PHE A 455 -6.77 -4.56 -19.53
C PHE A 455 -5.28 -4.89 -19.52
N GLY A 456 -4.89 -5.87 -20.32
CA GLY A 456 -3.50 -6.29 -20.47
C GLY A 456 -3.17 -6.76 -21.89
N GLU A 457 -1.87 -6.97 -22.13
CA GLU A 457 -1.35 -7.65 -23.32
C GLU A 457 -1.03 -9.09 -22.95
N LYS A 458 -1.58 -10.05 -23.70
CA LYS A 458 -1.25 -11.46 -23.54
C LYS A 458 0.12 -11.73 -24.14
N MET A 459 1.05 -12.19 -23.31
CA MET A 459 2.43 -12.44 -23.71
C MET A 459 2.57 -13.85 -24.32
N LYS A 460 3.68 -14.11 -25.01
CA LYS A 460 3.95 -15.42 -25.66
C LYS A 460 3.90 -16.61 -24.70
N ASN A 461 4.25 -16.40 -23.43
CA ASN A 461 4.19 -17.42 -22.38
C ASN A 461 2.78 -17.58 -21.75
N GLY A 462 1.78 -16.85 -22.25
CA GLY A 462 0.40 -16.88 -21.78
C GLY A 462 0.10 -15.96 -20.59
N GLU A 463 1.11 -15.37 -19.95
CA GLU A 463 0.93 -14.41 -18.87
C GLU A 463 0.43 -13.06 -19.42
N ILE A 464 -0.30 -12.29 -18.59
CA ILE A 464 -0.95 -11.05 -19.03
C ILE A 464 -0.25 -9.85 -18.40
N ARG A 465 0.41 -9.03 -19.24
CA ARG A 465 1.06 -7.79 -18.79
C ARG A 465 0.04 -6.65 -18.72
N PRO A 466 -0.16 -6.00 -17.56
CA PRO A 466 -1.09 -4.87 -17.44
C PRO A 466 -0.74 -3.71 -18.38
N ILE A 467 -1.72 -3.18 -19.10
CA ILE A 467 -1.55 -1.97 -19.90
C ILE A 467 -1.56 -0.74 -18.97
N PRO A 468 -0.63 0.23 -19.12
CA PRO A 468 -0.61 1.40 -18.26
C PRO A 468 -1.94 2.17 -18.28
N MET A 469 -2.44 2.53 -17.09
CA MET A 469 -3.78 3.11 -16.91
C MET A 469 -4.06 4.33 -17.79
N ARG A 470 -3.06 5.15 -18.09
CA ARG A 470 -3.21 6.31 -18.98
C ARG A 470 -3.65 5.97 -20.41
N TYR A 471 -3.27 4.79 -20.92
CA TYR A 471 -3.69 4.32 -22.24
C TYR A 471 -5.10 3.73 -22.19
N VAL A 472 -5.43 3.00 -21.12
CA VAL A 472 -6.80 2.53 -20.88
C VAL A 472 -7.76 3.72 -20.74
N ALA A 473 -7.37 4.77 -20.02
CA ALA A 473 -8.17 6.00 -19.88
C ALA A 473 -8.34 6.73 -21.22
N ARG A 474 -7.32 6.72 -22.08
CA ARG A 474 -7.41 7.27 -23.44
C ARG A 474 -8.38 6.46 -24.29
N ALA A 475 -8.30 5.14 -24.25
CA ALA A 475 -9.23 4.25 -24.94
C ALA A 475 -10.67 4.46 -24.45
N ALA A 476 -10.88 4.57 -23.13
CA ALA A 476 -12.18 4.81 -22.54
C ALA A 476 -12.79 6.17 -22.90
N ARG A 477 -11.96 7.21 -23.13
CA ARG A 477 -12.44 8.49 -23.68
C ARG A 477 -12.82 8.40 -25.16
N SER A 478 -12.20 7.52 -25.93
CA SER A 478 -12.52 7.30 -27.34
C SER A 478 -13.68 6.33 -27.58
N ALA A 479 -14.00 5.48 -26.60
CA ALA A 479 -15.11 4.54 -26.66
C ALA A 479 -16.43 5.26 -26.36
N ALA A 480 -17.34 5.28 -27.33
CA ALA A 480 -18.64 5.93 -27.19
C ALA A 480 -19.61 5.04 -26.39
N GLY A 481 -20.21 5.59 -25.34
CA GLY A 481 -21.35 4.98 -24.65
C GLY A 481 -21.01 3.77 -23.77
N LEU A 482 -19.86 3.78 -23.10
CA LEU A 482 -19.53 2.75 -22.10
C LEU A 482 -20.63 2.63 -21.05
N THR A 483 -20.90 1.41 -20.60
CA THR A 483 -21.86 1.14 -19.51
C THR A 483 -21.56 2.02 -18.30
N THR A 484 -22.62 2.56 -17.69
CA THR A 484 -22.54 3.39 -16.50
C THR A 484 -23.41 2.80 -15.40
N ILE A 485 -22.84 2.65 -14.20
CA ILE A 485 -23.58 2.25 -13.01
C ILE A 485 -23.76 3.45 -12.06
N SER A 486 -24.82 3.43 -11.28
CA SER A 486 -25.05 4.42 -10.22
C SER A 486 -24.56 3.85 -8.89
N ALA A 487 -23.35 4.18 -8.49
CA ALA A 487 -22.76 3.75 -7.22
C ALA A 487 -23.18 4.68 -6.08
N ALA A 488 -23.56 4.12 -4.93
CA ALA A 488 -23.65 4.90 -3.69
C ALA A 488 -22.24 5.22 -3.21
N LEU A 489 -22.03 6.39 -2.62
CA LEU A 489 -20.78 6.78 -1.98
C LEU A 489 -20.92 6.66 -0.45
N PRO A 490 -19.81 6.57 0.30
CA PRO A 490 -19.83 6.49 1.76
C PRO A 490 -20.51 7.65 2.49
N ASP A 491 -20.76 8.77 1.81
CA ASP A 491 -21.49 9.92 2.33
C ASP A 491 -22.98 9.97 1.90
N GLY A 492 -23.47 8.89 1.26
CA GLY A 492 -24.86 8.75 0.80
C GLY A 492 -25.14 9.38 -0.57
N ARG A 493 -24.21 10.14 -1.15
CA ARG A 493 -24.37 10.66 -2.52
C ARG A 493 -24.33 9.51 -3.52
N LYS A 494 -24.93 9.72 -4.68
CA LYS A 494 -24.82 8.81 -5.83
C LYS A 494 -23.84 9.37 -6.84
N ASP A 495 -23.07 8.48 -7.45
CA ASP A 495 -22.11 8.83 -8.48
C ASP A 495 -22.23 7.90 -9.70
N LYS A 496 -22.11 8.48 -10.88
CA LYS A 496 -22.20 7.75 -12.15
C LYS A 496 -20.82 7.27 -12.54
N ARG A 497 -20.59 5.95 -12.44
CA ARG A 497 -19.29 5.32 -12.72
C ARG A 497 -19.35 4.57 -14.03
N ARG A 498 -18.46 4.95 -14.97
CA ARG A 498 -18.26 4.20 -16.21
C ARG A 498 -17.51 2.91 -15.91
N THR A 499 -17.94 1.83 -16.52
CA THR A 499 -17.37 0.49 -16.36
C THR A 499 -17.50 -0.31 -17.65
N VAL A 500 -16.58 -1.25 -17.87
CA VAL A 500 -16.60 -2.13 -19.05
C VAL A 500 -17.20 -3.47 -18.65
N VAL A 501 -18.43 -3.76 -19.08
CA VAL A 501 -19.14 -4.99 -18.68
C VAL A 501 -19.94 -5.63 -19.81
N SER A 502 -20.39 -4.89 -20.82
CA SER A 502 -21.06 -5.49 -21.98
C SER A 502 -20.05 -6.05 -22.98
N ASP A 503 -20.45 -7.00 -23.82
CA ASP A 503 -19.58 -7.52 -24.88
C ASP A 503 -19.10 -6.40 -25.82
N ARG A 504 -19.99 -5.42 -26.07
CA ARG A 504 -19.67 -4.20 -26.82
C ARG A 504 -18.59 -3.39 -26.12
N ASP A 505 -18.75 -3.07 -24.83
CA ASP A 505 -17.76 -2.27 -24.10
C ASP A 505 -16.37 -2.92 -24.20
N ILE A 506 -16.31 -4.24 -23.99
CA ILE A 506 -15.07 -5.01 -24.00
C ILE A 506 -14.44 -4.95 -25.40
N ALA A 507 -15.21 -5.24 -26.45
CA ALA A 507 -14.71 -5.25 -27.81
C ALA A 507 -14.24 -3.86 -28.27
N ASP A 508 -14.98 -2.79 -27.94
CA ASP A 508 -14.64 -1.41 -28.30
C ASP A 508 -13.34 -0.96 -27.62
N MET A 509 -13.17 -1.30 -26.34
CA MET A 509 -11.95 -1.00 -25.60
C MET A 509 -10.74 -1.79 -26.10
N ILE A 510 -10.90 -3.10 -26.36
CA ILE A 510 -9.84 -3.94 -26.95
C ILE A 510 -9.39 -3.35 -28.29
N ARG A 511 -10.32 -3.00 -29.19
CA ARG A 511 -10.01 -2.41 -30.49
C ARG A 511 -9.34 -1.03 -30.36
N ALA A 512 -9.79 -0.19 -29.42
CA ALA A 512 -9.19 1.12 -29.19
C ALA A 512 -7.74 1.03 -28.67
N LEU A 513 -7.48 0.07 -27.78
CA LEU A 513 -6.12 -0.22 -27.29
C LEU A 513 -5.25 -0.83 -28.39
N ALA A 514 -5.78 -1.74 -29.20
CA ALA A 514 -5.07 -2.31 -30.35
C ALA A 514 -4.68 -1.23 -31.37
N ARG A 515 -5.59 -0.31 -31.71
CA ARG A 515 -5.28 0.88 -32.54
C ARG A 515 -4.23 1.79 -31.93
N SER A 516 -4.06 1.78 -30.61
CA SER A 516 -3.00 2.51 -29.90
C SER A 516 -1.65 1.77 -29.92
N GLY A 517 -1.58 0.61 -30.58
CA GLY A 517 -0.37 -0.17 -30.81
C GLY A 517 -0.05 -1.21 -29.73
N PHE A 518 -1.01 -1.58 -28.89
CA PHE A 518 -0.89 -2.73 -27.99
C PHE A 518 -1.22 -4.03 -28.73
N ALA A 519 -0.44 -5.08 -28.52
CA ALA A 519 -0.65 -6.37 -29.16
C ALA A 519 -1.43 -7.33 -28.26
N ASP A 520 -2.18 -8.25 -28.85
CA ASP A 520 -2.88 -9.33 -28.15
C ASP A 520 -3.65 -8.84 -26.90
N VAL A 521 -4.39 -7.75 -27.08
CA VAL A 521 -5.08 -7.06 -25.99
C VAL A 521 -6.21 -7.95 -25.46
N VAL A 522 -6.22 -8.12 -24.15
CA VAL A 522 -7.24 -8.88 -23.43
C VAL A 522 -7.85 -8.04 -22.31
N PHE A 523 -9.10 -8.35 -22.00
CA PHE A 523 -9.79 -7.87 -20.81
C PHE A 523 -9.89 -9.00 -19.78
N VAL A 524 -9.44 -8.73 -18.57
CA VAL A 524 -9.46 -9.69 -17.46
C VAL A 524 -10.55 -9.24 -16.48
N SER A 525 -11.53 -10.11 -16.23
CA SER A 525 -12.58 -9.94 -15.20
C SER A 525 -12.83 -11.31 -14.58
N ASP A 526 -14.04 -11.86 -14.57
CA ASP A 526 -14.30 -13.27 -14.20
C ASP A 526 -13.53 -14.28 -15.07
N ARG A 527 -13.39 -13.93 -16.35
CA ARG A 527 -12.66 -14.68 -17.38
C ARG A 527 -11.66 -13.78 -18.11
N ILE A 528 -10.90 -14.36 -19.02
CA ILE A 528 -10.06 -13.63 -19.96
C ILE A 528 -10.82 -13.50 -21.28
N TYR A 529 -11.09 -12.28 -21.69
CA TYR A 529 -11.82 -11.96 -22.91
C TYR A 529 -10.89 -11.40 -23.97
N GLU A 530 -11.01 -11.90 -25.20
CA GLU A 530 -10.21 -11.49 -26.37
C GLU A 530 -11.12 -11.35 -27.59
N VAL A 531 -10.80 -10.44 -28.51
CA VAL A 531 -11.55 -10.28 -29.77
C VAL A 531 -10.94 -11.21 -30.83
N LYS A 532 -11.74 -12.11 -31.41
CA LYS A 532 -11.38 -12.98 -32.54
C LYS A 532 -12.30 -12.69 -33.71
N GLY A 533 -11.76 -12.06 -34.75
CA GLY A 533 -12.59 -11.49 -35.83
C GLY A 533 -13.53 -10.44 -35.24
N ASP A 534 -14.84 -10.62 -35.43
CA ASP A 534 -15.87 -9.71 -34.90
C ASP A 534 -16.53 -10.18 -33.60
N LYS A 535 -16.10 -11.33 -33.04
CA LYS A 535 -16.71 -11.93 -31.85
C LYS A 535 -15.79 -11.86 -30.64
N LEU A 536 -16.40 -11.78 -29.45
CA LEU A 536 -15.70 -11.91 -28.19
C LEU A 536 -15.57 -13.39 -27.81
N ALA A 537 -14.34 -13.84 -27.56
CA ALA A 537 -14.04 -15.16 -27.03
C ALA A 537 -13.66 -15.04 -25.55
N ALA A 538 -14.07 -16.02 -24.74
CA ALA A 538 -13.80 -16.03 -23.29
C ALA A 538 -13.09 -17.33 -22.87
N SER A 539 -11.95 -17.21 -22.18
CA SER A 539 -11.17 -18.33 -21.67
C SER A 539 -11.03 -18.30 -20.14
N PRO A 540 -10.81 -19.45 -19.47
CA PRO A 540 -10.63 -19.49 -18.02
C PRO A 540 -9.41 -18.70 -17.55
N ARG A 541 -9.51 -18.12 -16.36
CA ARG A 541 -8.38 -17.54 -15.63
C ARG A 541 -7.59 -18.63 -14.90
N LYS A 542 -6.27 -18.45 -14.81
CA LYS A 542 -5.38 -19.33 -14.03
C LYS A 542 -5.07 -18.78 -12.64
N ASP A 543 -5.21 -17.47 -12.46
CA ASP A 543 -4.86 -16.79 -11.23
C ASP A 543 -5.96 -16.93 -10.18
N LYS A 544 -5.52 -17.11 -8.93
CA LYS A 544 -6.42 -17.22 -7.77
C LYS A 544 -6.83 -15.84 -7.28
N THR A 545 -8.00 -15.75 -6.66
CA THR A 545 -8.44 -14.55 -5.94
C THR A 545 -7.38 -14.13 -4.92
N LEU A 546 -7.06 -12.83 -4.90
CA LEU A 546 -6.13 -12.27 -3.93
C LEU A 546 -6.84 -12.09 -2.59
N TYR A 547 -6.17 -12.46 -1.51
CA TYR A 547 -6.70 -12.32 -0.15
C TYR A 547 -5.74 -11.51 0.71
N TYR A 548 -6.23 -10.43 1.31
CA TYR A 548 -5.52 -9.76 2.39
C TYR A 548 -5.95 -10.36 3.72
N ALA A 549 -5.03 -11.01 4.41
CA ALA A 549 -5.26 -11.52 5.75
C ALA A 549 -5.52 -10.36 6.72
N VAL A 550 -6.45 -10.56 7.64
CA VAL A 550 -6.78 -9.60 8.69
C VAL A 550 -6.04 -9.99 9.97
N GLU A 551 -5.04 -9.21 10.35
CA GLU A 551 -4.13 -9.53 11.47
C GLU A 551 -4.35 -8.63 12.70
N HIS A 552 -5.25 -7.64 12.59
CA HIS A 552 -5.52 -6.60 13.59
C HIS A 552 -7.03 -6.46 13.85
N GLY A 553 -7.39 -5.80 14.96
CA GLY A 553 -8.78 -5.69 15.39
C GLY A 553 -9.19 -6.86 16.31
N VAL A 554 -8.26 -7.30 17.16
CA VAL A 554 -8.48 -8.45 18.04
C VAL A 554 -9.52 -8.08 19.11
N THR A 555 -10.64 -8.80 19.12
CA THR A 555 -11.71 -8.64 20.10
C THR A 555 -11.48 -9.55 21.32
N PRO A 556 -11.59 -9.02 22.55
CA PRO A 556 -11.46 -9.83 23.75
C PRO A 556 -12.76 -10.61 24.01
N LEU A 557 -12.63 -11.76 24.70
CA LEU A 557 -13.79 -12.61 25.06
C LEU A 557 -14.89 -11.84 25.81
N ALA A 558 -14.52 -10.85 26.63
CA ALA A 558 -15.46 -10.02 27.39
C ALA A 558 -16.49 -9.29 26.52
N ARG A 559 -16.22 -9.11 25.21
CA ARG A 559 -17.20 -8.54 24.26
C ARG A 559 -18.23 -9.55 23.77
N GLN A 560 -18.08 -10.83 24.10
CA GLN A 560 -19.01 -11.90 23.70
C GLN A 560 -19.26 -11.95 22.19
N ARG A 561 -18.22 -11.70 21.40
CA ARG A 561 -18.25 -11.68 19.94
C ARG A 561 -17.31 -12.70 19.29
N THR A 562 -16.34 -13.23 20.03
CA THR A 562 -15.41 -14.25 19.54
C THR A 562 -16.16 -15.54 19.20
N TYR A 563 -15.81 -16.20 18.09
CA TYR A 563 -16.40 -17.51 17.78
C TYR A 563 -16.11 -18.52 18.91
N GLY A 564 -17.11 -19.31 19.29
CA GLY A 564 -17.05 -20.27 20.40
C GLY A 564 -17.34 -19.70 21.79
N HIS A 565 -17.58 -18.38 21.96
CA HIS A 565 -17.74 -17.78 23.29
C HIS A 565 -18.90 -18.37 24.11
N LYS A 566 -19.93 -18.93 23.45
CA LYS A 566 -21.09 -19.53 24.12
C LYS A 566 -20.83 -20.94 24.70
N GLY A 567 -19.70 -21.58 24.39
CA GLY A 567 -19.45 -22.96 24.81
C GLY A 567 -20.24 -24.00 24.00
N ARG A 568 -19.90 -25.29 24.10
CA ARG A 568 -20.64 -26.36 23.39
C ARG A 568 -22.06 -26.52 23.95
N PRO A 569 -23.12 -26.68 23.12
CA PRO A 569 -23.09 -26.72 21.65
C PRO A 569 -23.24 -25.36 20.95
N ALA A 570 -23.81 -24.35 21.63
CA ALA A 570 -24.18 -23.07 21.01
C ALA A 570 -23.00 -22.30 20.39
N GLY A 571 -21.79 -22.48 20.93
CA GLY A 571 -20.55 -21.93 20.42
C GLY A 571 -20.08 -22.58 19.12
N CYS A 572 -20.32 -23.89 18.96
CA CYS A 572 -20.02 -24.61 17.71
C CYS A 572 -20.90 -24.10 16.57
N MET A 573 -22.18 -23.87 16.85
CA MET A 573 -23.13 -23.33 15.87
C MET A 573 -22.77 -21.92 15.40
N GLN A 574 -21.91 -21.18 16.10
CA GLN A 574 -21.43 -19.89 15.60
C GLN A 574 -20.61 -20.03 14.32
N CYS A 575 -20.04 -21.20 14.05
CA CYS A 575 -19.37 -21.52 12.80
C CYS A 575 -20.18 -22.52 11.95
N HIS A 576 -20.79 -23.53 12.57
CA HIS A 576 -21.38 -24.66 11.85
C HIS A 576 -22.86 -24.50 11.48
N ASP A 577 -23.50 -23.39 11.86
CA ASP A 577 -24.82 -23.04 11.33
C ASP A 577 -24.75 -22.76 9.82
N GLU A 578 -25.77 -23.18 9.07
CA GLU A 578 -25.82 -23.01 7.60
C GLU A 578 -25.74 -21.54 7.18
N GLY A 579 -26.24 -20.62 8.00
CA GLY A 579 -26.18 -19.18 7.78
C GLY A 579 -24.92 -18.52 8.36
N SER A 580 -24.01 -19.27 8.98
CA SER A 580 -22.85 -18.68 9.64
C SER A 580 -21.93 -17.98 8.63
N PRO A 581 -21.56 -16.70 8.86
CA PRO A 581 -20.60 -15.99 8.02
C PRO A 581 -19.20 -16.60 8.06
N PHE A 582 -18.91 -17.56 8.96
CA PHE A 582 -17.64 -18.28 8.96
C PHE A 582 -17.47 -19.15 7.70
N PHE A 583 -18.54 -19.80 7.21
CA PHE A 583 -18.52 -20.64 6.00
C PHE A 583 -19.39 -20.08 4.88
N ALA A 584 -20.54 -19.49 5.21
CA ALA A 584 -21.59 -19.14 4.24
C ALA A 584 -21.57 -17.68 3.76
N LYS A 585 -20.59 -16.87 4.19
CA LYS A 585 -20.47 -15.49 3.70
C LYS A 585 -20.27 -15.50 2.17
N LYS A 586 -21.15 -14.81 1.44
CA LYS A 586 -21.06 -14.71 -0.02
C LYS A 586 -19.82 -13.93 -0.45
N ASP A 587 -19.15 -14.41 -1.50
CA ASP A 587 -18.05 -13.76 -2.19
C ASP A 587 -18.33 -13.68 -3.69
N LEU A 588 -17.74 -12.70 -4.38
CA LEU A 588 -17.91 -12.51 -5.81
C LEU A 588 -17.22 -13.64 -6.59
N GLN A 589 -17.94 -14.21 -7.56
CA GLN A 589 -17.39 -15.14 -8.53
C GLN A 589 -17.37 -14.53 -9.94
N ASN A 590 -18.36 -13.70 -10.28
CA ASN A 590 -18.46 -13.04 -11.58
C ASN A 590 -18.57 -11.52 -11.43
N VAL A 591 -17.42 -10.84 -11.42
CA VAL A 591 -17.32 -9.38 -11.30
C VAL A 591 -18.08 -8.66 -12.41
N ARG A 592 -17.93 -9.15 -13.64
CA ARG A 592 -18.54 -8.56 -14.83
C ARG A 592 -20.06 -8.53 -14.73
N GLU A 593 -20.68 -9.67 -14.46
CA GLU A 593 -22.14 -9.77 -14.35
C GLU A 593 -22.68 -9.13 -13.08
N PHE A 594 -21.92 -9.18 -11.97
CA PHE A 594 -22.25 -8.44 -10.76
C PHE A 594 -22.41 -6.95 -11.05
N LEU A 595 -21.39 -6.30 -11.64
CA LEU A 595 -21.46 -4.87 -11.99
C LEU A 595 -22.55 -4.57 -13.03
N ARG A 596 -22.88 -5.53 -13.91
CA ARG A 596 -23.88 -5.33 -14.97
C ARG A 596 -25.33 -5.45 -14.49
N LYS A 597 -25.62 -6.40 -13.60
CA LYS A 597 -27.00 -6.82 -13.28
C LYS A 597 -27.35 -6.77 -11.80
N ASP A 598 -26.41 -7.12 -10.94
CA ASP A 598 -26.72 -7.42 -9.54
C ASP A 598 -26.31 -6.30 -8.59
N TYR A 599 -25.38 -5.44 -9.00
CA TYR A 599 -24.85 -4.37 -8.17
C TYR A 599 -25.97 -3.51 -7.55
N PRO A 600 -25.91 -3.24 -6.22
CA PRO A 600 -24.86 -3.62 -5.27
C PRO A 600 -25.08 -4.98 -4.55
N ALA A 601 -26.11 -5.74 -4.90
CA ALA A 601 -26.50 -6.97 -4.21
C ALA A 601 -25.72 -8.20 -4.68
N LEU A 602 -25.32 -9.06 -3.75
CA LEU A 602 -24.72 -10.36 -4.07
C LEU A 602 -25.82 -11.38 -4.36
N LYS A 603 -25.91 -11.84 -5.61
CA LYS A 603 -26.93 -12.79 -6.08
C LYS A 603 -26.28 -13.97 -6.81
N ASP A 604 -26.91 -15.13 -6.70
CA ASP A 604 -26.52 -16.31 -7.48
C ASP A 604 -26.88 -16.06 -8.96
N PRO A 605 -26.07 -16.53 -9.93
CA PRO A 605 -24.83 -17.30 -9.77
C PRO A 605 -23.56 -16.44 -9.71
N ASN A 606 -23.67 -15.11 -9.62
CA ASN A 606 -22.52 -14.20 -9.74
C ASN A 606 -21.76 -14.00 -8.43
N ALA A 607 -22.36 -14.39 -7.31
CA ALA A 607 -21.74 -14.46 -5.99
C ALA A 607 -22.21 -15.72 -5.26
N VAL A 608 -21.27 -16.47 -4.68
CA VAL A 608 -21.52 -17.78 -4.03
C VAL A 608 -21.01 -17.78 -2.61
N ALA A 609 -21.46 -18.73 -1.78
CA ALA A 609 -20.91 -18.88 -0.44
C ALA A 609 -19.41 -19.24 -0.52
N GLN A 610 -18.58 -18.65 0.36
CA GLN A 610 -17.13 -18.89 0.31
C GLN A 610 -16.74 -20.38 0.49
N TYR A 611 -17.56 -21.20 1.17
CA TYR A 611 -17.30 -22.65 1.25
C TYR A 611 -17.31 -23.32 -0.13
N GLU A 612 -18.13 -22.82 -1.08
CA GLU A 612 -18.20 -23.35 -2.45
C GLU A 612 -16.91 -23.06 -3.22
N LEU A 613 -16.32 -21.88 -2.99
CA LEU A 613 -15.01 -21.52 -3.53
C LEU A 613 -13.88 -22.42 -3.01
N TRP A 614 -14.11 -23.12 -1.89
CA TRP A 614 -13.18 -24.12 -1.33
C TRP A 614 -13.51 -25.54 -1.79
N GLY A 615 -14.51 -25.72 -2.67
CA GLY A 615 -14.96 -27.02 -3.18
C GLY A 615 -15.87 -27.79 -2.22
N LEU A 616 -16.42 -27.14 -1.19
CA LEU A 616 -17.40 -27.75 -0.30
C LEU A 616 -18.81 -27.59 -0.87
N ARG A 617 -19.71 -28.53 -0.56
CA ARG A 617 -21.12 -28.48 -1.00
C ARG A 617 -22.03 -27.78 0.01
N SER A 618 -21.62 -27.74 1.27
CA SER A 618 -22.37 -27.15 2.38
C SER A 618 -21.42 -26.78 3.53
N VAL A 619 -21.95 -26.08 4.52
CA VAL A 619 -21.26 -25.87 5.81
C VAL A 619 -20.97 -27.25 6.43
N PRO A 620 -19.73 -27.54 6.88
CA PRO A 620 -19.43 -28.79 7.54
C PRO A 620 -20.30 -29.00 8.78
N ALA A 621 -20.85 -30.21 8.96
CA ALA A 621 -21.63 -30.55 10.15
C ALA A 621 -20.78 -30.42 11.44
N PHE A 622 -21.44 -30.11 12.56
CA PHE A 622 -20.77 -29.94 13.85
C PHE A 622 -20.61 -31.24 14.66
N GLU A 623 -21.31 -32.30 14.27
CA GLU A 623 -21.52 -33.53 15.05
C GLU A 623 -20.24 -34.30 15.37
#